data_AF-A0A382IT84-F1
#
_entry.id   AF-A0A382IT84-F1
#
_cell.length_a   1.000
_cell.length_b   1.000
_cell.length_c   1.000
_cell.angle_alpha   90.00
_cell.angle_beta   90.00
_cell.angle_gamma   90.00
#
_symmetry.space_group_name_H-M   'P 1'
#
loop_
_entity.id
_entity.type
_entity.pdbx_description
1 polymer ?
#
loop_
_entity_poly.entity_id
_entity_poly.type
_entity_poly.pdbx_seq_one_letter_code
_entity_poly.pdbx_strand_id
1 'polypeptide(L)'
;VFRRSRSGQVQNERSGEPAALLVVGLGNPGREYADTRHNVGFMVVEVLADRHGGSLRRSRQEALVAEVRIGGERVALAMPQTFMNESGRSVGQLVRRHGIDDPTH
;
A
#
# COMPACT_ATOMS: atom_id res chain seq x y z
N VAL A 1 6.81 -21.55 35.59
CA VAL A 1 6.21 -20.27 35.14
C VAL A 1 7.23 -19.49 34.34
N PHE A 2 7.17 -19.52 33.00
CA PHE A 2 7.53 -18.40 32.13
C PHE A 2 7.15 -18.75 30.69
N ARG A 3 6.05 -18.17 30.21
CA ARG A 3 5.53 -18.32 28.85
C ARG A 3 6.33 -17.35 27.97
N ARG A 4 7.26 -17.85 27.14
CA ARG A 4 7.86 -17.02 26.09
C ARG A 4 6.80 -16.76 25.03
N SER A 5 6.31 -15.52 25.00
CA SER A 5 5.46 -14.97 23.95
C SER A 5 6.16 -15.12 22.60
N ARG A 6 5.54 -15.85 21.67
CA ARG A 6 5.96 -15.90 20.27
C ARG A 6 5.66 -14.53 19.67
N SER A 7 6.71 -13.77 19.37
CA SER A 7 6.65 -12.63 18.48
C SER A 7 5.97 -13.06 17.18
N GLY A 8 4.77 -12.50 16.93
CA GLY A 8 4.01 -12.74 15.72
C GLY A 8 4.84 -12.33 14.51
N GLN A 9 5.34 -13.33 13.79
CA GLN A 9 5.77 -13.12 12.41
C GLN A 9 4.52 -12.73 11.64
N VAL A 10 4.43 -11.46 11.25
CA VAL A 10 3.45 -11.01 10.26
C VAL A 10 3.82 -11.75 8.98
N GLN A 11 3.08 -12.82 8.71
CA GLN A 11 3.27 -13.62 7.51
C GLN A 11 2.96 -12.71 6.33
N ASN A 12 3.95 -12.55 5.45
CA ASN A 12 3.78 -11.91 4.16
C ASN A 12 2.94 -12.87 3.30
N GLU A 13 1.63 -12.87 3.52
CA GLU A 13 0.65 -13.59 2.72
C GLU A 13 0.67 -12.99 1.32
N ARG A 14 1.48 -13.56 0.42
CA ARG A 14 1.22 -13.43 -1.01
C ARG A 14 -0.04 -14.23 -1.32
N SER A 15 -1.21 -13.76 -0.86
CA SER A 15 -2.45 -14.41 -1.23
C SER A 15 -2.71 -14.09 -2.71
N GLY A 16 -2.99 -15.12 -3.51
CA GLY A 16 -3.61 -14.95 -4.82
C GLY A 16 -5.07 -14.48 -4.72
N GLU A 17 -5.54 -14.17 -3.51
CA GLU A 17 -6.86 -13.65 -3.23
C GLU A 17 -6.93 -12.16 -3.57
N PRO A 18 -8.03 -11.69 -4.18
CA PRO A 18 -8.26 -10.27 -4.40
C PRO A 18 -8.19 -9.44 -3.11
N ALA A 19 -7.86 -8.15 -3.24
CA ALA A 19 -8.05 -7.20 -2.14
C ALA A 19 -9.47 -6.65 -2.23
N ALA A 20 -10.10 -6.39 -1.08
CA ALA A 20 -11.38 -5.70 -1.05
C ALA A 20 -11.25 -4.26 -1.56
N LEU A 21 -10.14 -3.59 -1.23
CA LEU A 21 -9.85 -2.23 -1.64
C LEU A 21 -8.38 -2.04 -2.00
N LEU A 22 -8.13 -1.12 -2.93
CA LEU A 22 -6.82 -0.57 -3.23
C LEU A 22 -6.82 0.93 -2.89
N VAL A 23 -6.13 1.30 -1.81
CA VAL A 23 -5.94 2.70 -1.43
C VAL A 23 -4.62 3.21 -2.01
N VAL A 24 -4.71 4.22 -2.86
CA VAL A 24 -3.55 4.81 -3.55
C VAL A 24 -3.26 6.21 -3.01
N GLY A 25 -2.08 6.40 -2.47
CA GLY A 25 -1.53 7.70 -2.13
C GLY A 25 -0.78 8.25 -3.34
N LEU A 26 -1.25 9.37 -3.91
CA LEU A 26 -0.54 10.05 -5.00
C LEU A 26 0.51 11.02 -4.44
N GLY A 27 1.60 11.19 -5.18
CA GLY A 27 2.72 12.04 -4.85
C GLY A 27 3.85 11.90 -5.86
N ASN A 28 4.98 12.56 -5.59
CA ASN A 28 6.23 12.43 -6.34
C ASN A 28 7.32 11.81 -5.46
N PRO A 29 8.13 10.87 -5.98
CA PRO A 29 9.27 10.30 -5.28
C PRO A 29 10.44 11.30 -5.26
N GLY A 30 11.22 11.29 -4.18
CA GLY A 30 12.37 12.17 -4.01
C GLY A 30 12.26 13.00 -2.73
N ARG A 31 13.41 13.33 -2.13
CA ARG A 31 13.47 14.11 -0.88
C ARG A 31 12.96 15.53 -1.09
N GLU A 32 13.16 16.07 -2.28
CA GLU A 32 12.74 17.40 -2.70
C GLU A 32 11.21 17.59 -2.72
N TYR A 33 10.44 16.51 -2.75
CA TYR A 33 8.96 16.56 -2.78
C TYR A 33 8.29 16.19 -1.46
N ALA A 34 9.05 15.68 -0.47
CA ALA A 34 8.54 15.06 0.74
C ALA A 34 7.54 15.96 1.51
N ASP A 35 7.85 17.25 1.65
CA ASP A 35 7.05 18.21 2.43
C ASP A 35 6.13 19.09 1.56
N THR A 36 5.86 18.68 0.32
CA THR A 36 4.96 19.42 -0.58
C THR A 36 3.50 18.98 -0.41
N ARG A 37 2.56 19.90 -0.66
CA ARG A 37 1.11 19.60 -0.65
C ARG A 37 0.73 18.47 -1.62
N HIS A 38 1.54 18.24 -2.67
CA HIS A 38 1.34 17.14 -3.62
C HIS A 38 1.60 15.76 -3.04
N ASN A 39 2.38 15.66 -1.95
CA ASN A 39 2.75 14.39 -1.31
C ASN A 39 1.86 14.01 -0.11
N VAL A 40 0.76 14.75 0.13
CA VAL A 40 -0.20 14.41 1.20
C VAL A 40 -0.75 12.99 1.02
N GLY A 41 -0.95 12.52 -0.21
CA GLY A 41 -1.37 11.14 -0.47
C GLY A 41 -0.37 10.10 0.05
N PHE A 42 0.94 10.33 -0.15
CA PHE A 42 1.98 9.44 0.41
C PHE A 42 1.96 9.46 1.94
N MET A 43 1.90 10.64 2.56
CA MET A 43 1.84 10.77 4.02
C MET A 43 0.65 10.02 4.62
N VAL A 44 -0.52 10.09 3.98
CA VAL A 44 -1.72 9.36 4.42
C VAL A 44 -1.50 7.85 4.33
N VAL A 45 -0.93 7.34 3.23
CA VAL A 45 -0.66 5.90 3.07
C VAL A 45 0.38 5.39 4.06
N GLU A 46 1.44 6.15 4.33
CA GLU A 46 2.43 5.80 5.35
C GLU A 46 1.79 5.67 6.74
N VAL A 47 0.96 6.65 7.13
CA VAL A 47 0.23 6.62 8.41
C VAL A 47 -0.75 5.45 8.47
N LEU A 48 -1.47 5.16 7.38
CA LEU A 48 -2.38 4.01 7.32
C LEU A 48 -1.63 2.69 7.44
N ALA A 49 -0.50 2.53 6.73
CA ALA A 49 0.31 1.32 6.83
C ALA A 49 0.81 1.13 8.27
N ASP A 50 1.37 2.15 8.89
CA ASP A 50 1.89 2.11 10.26
C ASP A 50 0.79 1.72 11.28
N ARG A 51 -0.37 2.38 11.23
CA ARG A 51 -1.50 2.12 12.14
C ARG A 51 -2.05 0.70 12.03
N HIS A 52 -1.93 0.07 10.87
CA HIS A 52 -2.43 -1.27 10.61
C HIS A 52 -1.31 -2.34 10.54
N GLY A 53 -0.10 -2.02 11.02
CA GLY A 53 1.03 -2.96 11.08
C GLY A 53 1.58 -3.38 9.71
N GLY A 54 1.27 -2.64 8.67
CA GLY A 54 1.77 -2.82 7.32
C GLY A 54 3.19 -2.29 7.14
N SER A 55 3.95 -2.91 6.24
CA SER A 55 5.27 -2.42 5.85
C SER A 55 5.32 -2.21 4.34
N LEU A 56 5.53 -0.96 3.93
CA LEU A 56 5.62 -0.57 2.53
C LEU A 56 6.91 -1.13 1.90
N ARG A 57 6.77 -1.94 0.85
CA ARG A 57 7.87 -2.59 0.12
C ARG A 57 7.80 -2.30 -1.37
N ARG A 58 8.96 -2.22 -2.02
CA ARG A 58 9.03 -2.07 -3.47
C ARG A 58 8.34 -3.24 -4.17
N SER A 59 7.48 -2.91 -5.12
CA SER A 59 6.79 -3.85 -6.00
C SER A 59 7.32 -3.76 -7.44
N ARG A 60 6.91 -4.71 -8.28
CA ARG A 60 7.20 -4.69 -9.71
C ARG A 60 6.40 -3.63 -10.48
N GLN A 61 5.32 -3.12 -9.89
CA GLN A 61 4.40 -2.15 -10.47
C GLN A 61 4.85 -0.71 -10.24
N GLU A 62 6.16 -0.49 -10.03
CA GLU A 62 6.75 0.83 -9.78
C GLU A 62 6.09 1.55 -8.59
N ALA A 63 5.77 0.82 -7.52
CA ALA A 63 5.14 1.37 -6.33
C ALA A 63 5.75 0.78 -5.05
N LEU A 64 5.67 1.53 -3.95
CA LEU A 64 5.74 0.96 -2.61
C LEU A 64 4.35 0.44 -2.23
N VAL A 65 4.27 -0.81 -1.78
CA VAL A 65 3.01 -1.49 -1.49
C VAL A 65 3.07 -2.14 -0.11
N ALA A 66 1.98 -2.05 0.62
CA ALA A 66 1.73 -2.82 1.83
C ALA A 66 0.36 -3.50 1.72
N GLU A 67 0.19 -4.64 2.36
CA GLU A 67 -1.11 -5.29 2.51
C GLU A 67 -1.44 -5.34 3.98
N VAL A 68 -2.63 -4.88 4.33
CA VAL A 68 -3.10 -4.75 5.72
C VAL A 68 -4.52 -5.29 5.84
N ARG A 69 -4.99 -5.46 7.08
CA ARG A 69 -6.40 -5.72 7.37
C ARG A 69 -7.04 -4.51 8.05
N ILE A 70 -8.12 -4.00 7.46
CA ILE A 70 -8.91 -2.86 7.98
C ILE A 70 -10.36 -3.32 8.09
N GLY A 71 -10.94 -3.30 9.29
CA GLY A 71 -12.31 -3.80 9.49
C GLY A 71 -12.48 -5.29 9.19
N GLY A 72 -11.40 -6.08 9.22
CA GLY A 72 -11.40 -7.50 8.83
C GLY A 72 -11.12 -7.74 7.34
N GLU A 73 -11.27 -6.71 6.50
CA GLU A 73 -11.07 -6.80 5.06
C GLU A 73 -9.59 -6.67 4.67
N ARG A 74 -9.18 -7.39 3.62
CA ARG A 74 -7.85 -7.23 3.03
C ARG A 74 -7.79 -5.96 2.20
N VAL A 75 -6.92 -5.04 2.57
CA VAL A 75 -6.72 -3.76 1.86
C VAL A 75 -5.28 -3.68 1.37
N ALA A 76 -5.12 -3.39 0.08
CA ALA A 76 -3.84 -3.05 -0.51
C ALA A 76 -3.62 -1.54 -0.39
N LEU A 77 -2.47 -1.14 0.16
CA LEU A 77 -2.03 0.25 0.24
C LEU A 77 -0.89 0.45 -0.75
N ALA A 78 -0.92 1.51 -1.55
CA ALA A 78 0.08 1.76 -2.57
C ALA A 78 0.51 3.23 -2.65
N MET A 79 1.81 3.45 -2.89
CA MET A 79 2.41 4.73 -3.26
C MET A 79 3.19 4.54 -4.57
N PRO A 80 2.66 4.98 -5.71
CA PRO A 80 3.37 4.95 -6.97
C PRO A 80 4.70 5.70 -6.87
N GLN A 81 5.80 5.05 -7.19
CA GLN A 81 7.15 5.62 -7.25
C GLN A 81 7.48 6.13 -8.67
N THR A 82 6.43 6.47 -9.43
CA THR A 82 6.49 7.24 -10.68
C THR A 82 6.36 8.72 -10.36
N PHE A 83 6.47 9.59 -11.35
CA PHE A 83 5.97 10.96 -11.18
C PHE A 83 4.43 10.97 -11.14
N MET A 84 3.85 12.01 -10.52
CA MET A 84 2.42 12.12 -10.27
C MET A 84 1.60 12.07 -11.57
N ASN A 85 2.10 12.72 -12.62
CA ASN A 85 1.51 12.71 -13.97
C ASN A 85 1.53 11.33 -14.64
N GLU A 86 2.40 10.41 -14.18
CA GLU A 86 2.54 9.05 -14.71
C GLU A 86 1.94 7.97 -13.79
N SER A 87 1.32 8.37 -12.68
CA SER A 87 0.76 7.47 -11.66
C SER A 87 -0.22 6.43 -12.23
N GLY A 88 -0.98 6.79 -13.28
CA GLY A 88 -1.92 5.88 -13.96
C GLY A 88 -1.26 4.59 -14.48
N ARG A 89 0.01 4.64 -14.92
CA ARG A 89 0.77 3.45 -15.37
C ARG A 89 0.96 2.45 -14.23
N SER A 90 1.29 2.95 -13.04
CA SER A 90 1.49 2.13 -11.85
C SER A 90 0.15 1.62 -11.31
N VAL A 91 -0.82 2.52 -11.15
CA VAL A 91 -2.15 2.20 -10.61
C VAL A 91 -2.87 1.16 -11.45
N GLY A 92 -2.87 1.30 -12.78
CA GLY A 92 -3.51 0.32 -13.67
C GLY A 92 -2.94 -1.09 -13.54
N GLN A 93 -1.63 -1.23 -13.29
CA GLN A 93 -1.02 -2.53 -13.04
C GLN A 93 -1.34 -3.06 -11.63
N LEU A 94 -1.47 -2.18 -10.64
CA LEU A 94 -1.84 -2.55 -9.27
C LEU A 94 -3.28 -3.05 -9.18
N VAL A 95 -4.23 -2.39 -9.87
CA VAL A 95 -5.63 -2.85 -10.00
C VAL A 95 -5.68 -4.29 -10.48
N ARG A 96 -4.97 -4.61 -11.57
CA ARG A 96 -4.89 -5.98 -12.11
C ARG A 96 -4.22 -6.95 -11.16
N ARG A 97 -3.14 -6.53 -10.49
CA ARG A 97 -2.38 -7.38 -9.56
C ARG A 97 -3.20 -7.75 -8.32
N HIS A 98 -4.02 -6.84 -7.82
CA HIS A 98 -4.79 -7.02 -6.60
C HIS A 98 -6.23 -7.49 -6.87
N GLY A 99 -6.59 -7.80 -8.11
CA GLY A 99 -7.91 -8.31 -8.47
C GLY A 99 -9.04 -7.31 -8.17
N ILE A 100 -8.80 -6.01 -8.39
CA ILE A 100 -9.82 -4.98 -8.20
C ILE A 100 -10.67 -4.92 -9.47
N ASP A 101 -11.91 -5.40 -9.36
CA ASP A 101 -12.83 -5.55 -10.51
C ASP A 101 -13.73 -4.32 -10.71
N ASP A 102 -13.98 -3.52 -9.66
CA ASP A 102 -14.75 -2.28 -9.73
C ASP A 102 -14.09 -1.16 -8.88
N PRO A 103 -13.59 -0.07 -9.49
CA PRO A 103 -13.01 1.05 -8.76
C PRO A 103 -14.05 2.05 -8.21
N THR A 104 -15.34 1.82 -8.44
CA THR A 104 -16.42 2.74 -8.04
C THR A 104 -17.05 2.41 -6.69
N HIS A 105 -16.60 1.37 -6.00
CA HIS A 105 -17.16 0.91 -4.72
C HIS A 105 -16.11 0.95 -3.61
#